data_AF-A0A430Q2S2-F1
#
_entry.id   AF-A0A430Q2S2-F1
#
_cell.length_a   1.000
_cell.length_b   1.000
_cell.length_c   1.000
_cell.angle_alpha   90.00
_cell.angle_beta   90.00
_cell.angle_gamma   90.00
#
_symmetry.space_group_name_H-M   'P 1'
#
loop_
_entity.id
_entity.type
_entity.pdbx_description
1 polymer ?
#
loop_
_entity_poly.entity_id
_entity_poly.type
_entity_poly.pdbx_seq_one_letter_code
_entity_poly.pdbx_strand_id
1 'polypeptide(L)'
;MEIALTPDSRRKTSTAIGFKNNERLFGSNAISLVSSLLSSICFHSASRNPEYVFQSIPSLLGKSIDHPMVKLFQERYPYHNLSYDATSGQLFFTRKDGVVFSVDELVAMLLEYAHNYAELYAGMLSFGFRDYHQALFIILPLYPLFFSLRKSDYFSWFCSIAYSYGKHRDGDVVADFPMLRIVNVSHDPTFGTQAFIYRIRDQLLEKFCEIKKLDKDLVKKSHRAMSKLALEASNVLTKLSANSEIFAQVENLFNEEDLNVKITRAEMEAFCSDLFERVKRPFFDIMVDFSMESLQEVILMGGGTRIPKIQSVLIEYSQK
;
A
#
# COMPACT_ATOMS: atom_id res chain seq x y z
N MET A 1 -22.19 -5.61 -9.57
CA MET A 1 -20.74 -5.36 -9.71
C MET A 1 -20.01 -6.56 -9.15
N GLU A 2 -19.25 -7.25 -9.97
CA GLU A 2 -18.43 -8.40 -9.56
C GLU A 2 -16.94 -8.01 -9.54
N ILE A 3 -16.15 -8.68 -8.69
CA ILE A 3 -14.71 -8.47 -8.58
C ILE A 3 -14.02 -9.62 -9.31
N ALA A 4 -13.28 -9.31 -10.37
CA ALA A 4 -12.48 -10.31 -11.09
C ALA A 4 -11.43 -10.95 -10.17
N LEU A 5 -11.34 -12.28 -10.22
CA LEU A 5 -10.37 -13.06 -9.47
C LEU A 5 -9.12 -13.33 -10.32
N THR A 6 -7.96 -13.32 -9.68
CA THR A 6 -6.73 -13.87 -10.29
C THR A 6 -6.83 -15.40 -10.41
N PRO A 7 -5.96 -16.08 -11.20
CA PRO A 7 -5.91 -17.54 -11.28
C PRO A 7 -5.71 -18.20 -9.91
N ASP A 8 -4.93 -17.55 -9.03
CA ASP A 8 -4.74 -17.99 -7.64
C ASP A 8 -5.96 -17.69 -6.72
N SER A 9 -7.13 -17.38 -7.30
CA SER A 9 -8.37 -17.04 -6.61
C SER A 9 -8.27 -15.86 -5.63
N ARG A 10 -7.42 -14.88 -5.94
CA ARG A 10 -7.26 -13.65 -5.14
C ARG A 10 -8.05 -12.51 -5.74
N ARG A 11 -8.61 -11.66 -4.87
CA ARG A 11 -9.31 -10.42 -5.25
C ARG A 11 -8.36 -9.21 -5.42
N LYS A 12 -7.05 -9.43 -5.24
CA LYS A 12 -6.02 -8.39 -5.27
C LYS A 12 -4.74 -8.95 -5.85
N THR A 13 -4.14 -8.17 -6.73
CA THR A 13 -2.82 -8.43 -7.31
C THR A 13 -1.83 -7.43 -6.73
N SER A 14 -0.68 -7.91 -6.26
CA SER A 14 0.41 -7.01 -5.86
C SER A 14 0.95 -6.25 -7.08
N THR A 15 1.25 -4.96 -6.92
CA THR A 15 1.87 -4.14 -7.97
C THR A 15 3.37 -4.42 -8.03
N ALA A 16 3.71 -5.57 -8.60
CA ALA A 16 5.08 -6.04 -8.76
C ALA A 16 5.26 -6.71 -10.12
N ILE A 17 6.40 -6.45 -10.77
CA ILE A 17 6.83 -7.07 -12.02
C ILE A 17 8.21 -7.66 -11.80
N GLY A 18 8.41 -8.90 -12.20
CA GLY A 18 9.71 -9.56 -12.13
C GLY A 18 10.08 -10.17 -13.47
N PHE A 19 11.38 -10.26 -13.75
CA PHE A 19 11.90 -10.84 -14.97
C PHE A 19 12.78 -12.05 -14.65
N LYS A 20 12.50 -13.20 -15.27
CA LYS A 20 13.33 -14.40 -15.18
C LYS A 20 13.31 -15.16 -16.50
N ASN A 21 14.47 -15.54 -17.02
CA ASN A 21 14.59 -16.35 -18.24
C ASN A 21 13.78 -15.81 -19.44
N ASN A 22 13.80 -14.48 -19.65
CA ASN A 22 12.96 -13.76 -20.63
C ASN A 22 11.44 -13.82 -20.41
N GLU A 23 10.97 -14.39 -19.32
CA GLU A 23 9.56 -14.35 -18.92
C GLU A 23 9.29 -13.18 -17.99
N ARG A 24 8.11 -12.59 -18.15
CA ARG A 24 7.54 -11.58 -17.27
C ARG A 24 6.64 -12.25 -16.24
N LEU A 25 6.90 -11.99 -14.99
CA LEU A 25 6.08 -12.44 -13.87
C LEU A 25 5.44 -11.23 -13.19
N PHE A 26 4.25 -11.43 -12.66
CA PHE A 26 3.44 -10.38 -12.07
C PHE A 26 2.94 -10.77 -10.68
N GLY A 27 2.67 -9.79 -9.83
CA GLY A 27 2.03 -10.00 -8.54
C GLY A 27 2.78 -10.97 -7.62
N SER A 28 2.07 -11.98 -7.11
CA SER A 28 2.64 -13.04 -6.27
C SER A 28 3.79 -13.79 -6.96
N ASN A 29 3.71 -13.99 -8.27
CA ASN A 29 4.73 -14.71 -9.04
C ASN A 29 5.99 -13.85 -9.27
N ALA A 30 5.82 -12.54 -9.46
CA ALA A 30 6.95 -11.61 -9.46
C ALA A 30 7.67 -11.61 -8.10
N ILE A 31 6.90 -11.62 -7.02
CA ILE A 31 7.43 -11.67 -5.65
C ILE A 31 8.04 -13.05 -5.35
N SER A 32 7.54 -14.15 -5.92
CA SER A 32 8.11 -15.49 -5.68
C SER A 32 9.45 -15.71 -6.37
N LEU A 33 9.77 -14.96 -7.44
CA LEU A 33 11.15 -14.86 -7.95
C LEU A 33 12.16 -14.42 -6.89
N VAL A 34 11.66 -13.71 -5.87
CA VAL A 34 12.43 -13.14 -4.76
C VAL A 34 12.55 -14.14 -3.60
N SER A 35 11.91 -15.32 -3.62
CA SER A 35 11.98 -16.28 -2.50
C SER A 35 11.69 -17.72 -2.90
N SER A 36 12.60 -18.65 -2.61
CA SER A 36 12.31 -20.09 -2.75
C SER A 36 11.37 -20.64 -1.67
N LEU A 37 10.92 -19.84 -0.68
CA LEU A 37 10.15 -20.39 0.46
C LEU A 37 9.13 -19.48 1.17
N LEU A 38 8.94 -18.20 0.84
CA LEU A 38 8.06 -17.33 1.66
C LEU A 38 7.11 -16.47 0.84
N SER A 39 5.84 -16.90 0.88
CA SER A 39 4.67 -16.45 0.15
C SER A 39 4.09 -15.13 0.69
N SER A 40 3.80 -14.23 -0.25
CA SER A 40 2.65 -13.29 -0.28
C SER A 40 2.56 -12.06 0.64
N ILE A 41 3.40 -11.86 1.66
CA ILE A 41 3.03 -10.87 2.70
C ILE A 41 4.00 -9.68 2.86
N CYS A 42 5.24 -9.73 2.34
CA CYS A 42 6.15 -8.57 2.41
C CYS A 42 7.01 -8.22 1.20
N PHE A 43 7.14 -6.91 1.05
CA PHE A 43 7.64 -6.16 -0.10
C PHE A 43 9.15 -5.84 -0.02
N HIS A 44 9.94 -6.67 0.66
CA HIS A 44 11.41 -6.46 0.74
C HIS A 44 12.16 -7.68 0.23
N SER A 45 13.21 -7.35 -0.53
CA SER A 45 14.16 -8.17 -1.29
C SER A 45 14.87 -9.25 -0.45
N ALA A 46 14.29 -10.44 -0.37
CA ALA A 46 14.98 -11.64 0.13
C ALA A 46 15.66 -12.41 -1.01
N SER A 47 16.16 -11.74 -2.05
CA SER A 47 16.54 -12.41 -3.30
C SER A 47 18.02 -12.73 -3.43
N ARG A 48 18.31 -13.67 -4.35
CA ARG A 48 19.59 -13.76 -5.05
C ARG A 48 19.80 -12.62 -6.08
N ASN A 49 18.72 -12.11 -6.70
CA ASN A 49 18.76 -11.12 -7.81
C ASN A 49 17.68 -10.00 -7.67
N PRO A 50 17.81 -9.06 -6.72
CA PRO A 50 16.76 -8.06 -6.45
C PRO A 50 16.52 -7.02 -7.54
N GLU A 51 17.55 -6.75 -8.34
CA GLU A 51 17.51 -5.79 -9.44
C GLU A 51 16.54 -6.16 -10.57
N TYR A 52 16.06 -7.41 -10.62
CA TYR A 52 15.13 -7.91 -11.64
C TYR A 52 13.66 -7.81 -11.23
N VAL A 53 13.35 -7.31 -10.03
CA VAL A 53 11.97 -7.20 -9.53
C VAL A 53 11.64 -5.75 -9.18
N PHE A 54 10.70 -5.20 -9.92
CA PHE A 54 10.22 -3.83 -9.83
C PHE A 54 8.93 -3.81 -9.01
N GLN A 55 8.94 -3.09 -7.90
CA GLN A 55 7.80 -2.97 -7.00
C GLN A 55 7.44 -1.50 -6.83
N SER A 56 6.19 -1.21 -6.51
CA SER A 56 5.76 0.15 -6.12
C SER A 56 6.00 1.22 -7.19
N ILE A 57 6.11 0.77 -8.45
CA ILE A 57 6.38 1.58 -9.63
C ILE A 57 5.29 2.62 -9.92
N PRO A 58 3.97 2.34 -9.71
CA PRO A 58 2.95 3.37 -9.90
C PRO A 58 3.17 4.62 -9.03
N SER A 59 3.87 4.48 -7.90
CA SER A 59 4.21 5.63 -7.04
C SER A 59 5.25 6.56 -7.67
N LEU A 60 5.97 6.14 -8.71
CA LEU A 60 7.01 6.92 -9.38
C LEU A 60 6.52 7.61 -10.66
N LEU A 61 5.36 7.21 -11.19
CA LEU A 61 4.84 7.70 -12.46
C LEU A 61 4.71 9.22 -12.47
N GLY A 62 5.27 9.85 -13.52
CA GLY A 62 5.24 11.30 -13.75
C GLY A 62 6.04 12.15 -12.75
N LYS A 63 6.93 11.56 -11.94
CA LYS A 63 7.71 12.29 -10.91
C LYS A 63 9.13 12.60 -11.39
N SER A 64 9.65 13.75 -10.97
CA SER A 64 11.06 14.10 -11.15
C SER A 64 11.96 13.34 -10.16
N ILE A 65 13.26 13.28 -10.46
CA ILE A 65 14.25 12.64 -9.60
C ILE A 65 14.31 13.23 -8.18
N ASP A 66 14.05 14.54 -8.05
CA ASP A 66 14.10 15.26 -6.78
C ASP A 66 12.86 15.09 -5.90
N HIS A 67 11.79 14.51 -6.45
CA HIS A 67 10.54 14.35 -5.75
C HIS A 67 10.74 13.50 -4.47
N PRO A 68 10.18 13.89 -3.30
CA PRO A 68 10.41 13.18 -2.02
C PRO A 68 10.12 11.68 -2.08
N MET A 69 9.06 11.32 -2.80
CA MET A 69 8.71 9.93 -3.13
C MET A 69 9.83 9.12 -3.79
N VAL A 70 10.50 9.73 -4.75
CA VAL A 70 11.54 9.07 -5.56
C VAL A 70 12.78 8.87 -4.69
N LYS A 71 13.13 9.86 -3.87
CA LYS A 71 14.20 9.73 -2.85
C LYS A 71 13.90 8.60 -1.87
N LEU A 72 12.68 8.57 -1.33
CA LEU A 72 12.26 7.53 -0.39
C LEU A 72 12.20 6.14 -1.04
N PHE A 73 11.86 6.07 -2.33
CA PHE A 73 11.97 4.84 -3.11
C PHE A 73 13.43 4.39 -3.26
N GLN A 74 14.36 5.29 -3.62
CA GLN A 74 15.79 4.98 -3.76
C GLN A 74 16.40 4.50 -2.44
N GLU A 75 16.01 5.10 -1.32
CA GLU A 75 16.42 4.67 0.02
C GLU A 75 15.96 3.24 0.35
N ARG A 76 14.75 2.87 -0.06
CA ARG A 76 14.16 1.53 0.20
C ARG A 76 14.65 0.47 -0.76
N TYR A 77 14.92 0.85 -2.00
CA TYR A 77 15.32 -0.06 -3.07
C TYR A 77 16.66 0.37 -3.69
N PRO A 78 17.74 0.39 -2.89
CA PRO A 78 19.04 0.93 -3.31
C PRO A 78 19.74 0.09 -4.40
N TYR A 79 19.23 -1.11 -4.67
CA TYR A 79 19.73 -2.00 -5.71
C TYR A 79 19.22 -1.69 -7.11
N HIS A 80 18.24 -0.79 -7.25
CA HIS A 80 17.78 -0.34 -8.57
C HIS A 80 18.61 0.85 -9.05
N ASN A 81 19.08 0.78 -10.31
CA ASN A 81 19.67 1.92 -10.98
C ASN A 81 18.55 2.75 -11.62
N LEU A 82 18.20 3.86 -10.97
CA LEU A 82 17.16 4.79 -11.40
C LEU A 82 17.80 6.08 -11.93
N SER A 83 17.45 6.46 -13.16
CA SER A 83 17.89 7.68 -13.82
C SER A 83 16.69 8.52 -14.25
N TYR A 84 16.92 9.80 -14.57
CA TYR A 84 15.90 10.73 -15.01
C TYR A 84 16.36 11.42 -16.29
N ASP A 85 15.52 11.42 -17.30
CA ASP A 85 15.74 12.19 -18.52
C ASP A 85 14.92 13.48 -18.44
N ALA A 86 15.62 14.62 -18.38
CA ALA A 86 15.00 15.93 -18.32
C ALA A 86 14.26 16.30 -19.62
N THR A 87 14.56 15.65 -20.74
CA THR A 87 13.93 15.92 -22.04
C THR A 87 12.53 15.32 -22.11
N SER A 88 12.41 14.02 -21.79
CA SER A 88 11.12 13.32 -21.73
C SER A 88 10.36 13.58 -20.42
N GLY A 89 11.04 14.03 -19.37
CA GLY A 89 10.47 14.18 -18.04
C GLY A 89 10.20 12.85 -17.33
N GLN A 90 10.84 11.77 -17.78
CA GLN A 90 10.57 10.40 -17.32
C GLN A 90 11.71 9.81 -16.49
N LEU A 91 11.33 8.86 -15.64
CA LEU A 91 12.25 8.03 -14.87
C LEU A 91 12.50 6.71 -15.59
N PHE A 92 13.76 6.26 -15.55
CA PHE A 92 14.21 5.04 -16.21
C PHE A 92 14.96 4.13 -15.25
N PHE A 93 14.62 2.85 -15.28
CA PHE A 93 15.36 1.79 -14.62
C PHE A 93 16.32 1.13 -15.60
N THR A 94 17.59 1.00 -15.21
CA THR A 94 18.59 0.24 -15.96
C THR A 94 18.91 -1.05 -15.21
N ARG A 95 18.63 -2.21 -15.82
CA ARG A 95 19.06 -3.51 -15.29
C ARG A 95 20.55 -3.73 -15.52
N LYS A 96 21.13 -4.67 -14.78
CA LYS A 96 22.54 -5.07 -14.93
C LYS A 96 22.90 -5.61 -16.31
N ASP A 97 21.93 -6.17 -17.04
CA ASP A 97 22.11 -6.64 -18.42
C ASP A 97 21.96 -5.53 -19.47
N GLY A 98 21.84 -4.27 -19.05
CA GLY A 98 21.76 -3.11 -19.93
C GLY A 98 20.34 -2.83 -20.46
N VAL A 99 19.36 -3.68 -20.16
CA VAL A 99 17.97 -3.43 -20.54
C VAL A 99 17.44 -2.25 -19.73
N VAL A 100 16.86 -1.27 -20.43
CA VAL A 100 16.28 -0.06 -19.85
C VAL A 100 14.76 -0.15 -19.93
N PHE A 101 14.09 0.22 -18.86
CA PHE A 101 12.64 0.40 -18.83
C PHE A 101 12.30 1.77 -18.28
N SER A 102 11.44 2.51 -18.98
CA SER A 102 10.75 3.66 -18.39
C SER A 102 9.77 3.19 -17.31
N VAL A 103 9.46 4.08 -16.37
CA VAL A 103 8.39 3.86 -15.39
C VAL A 103 7.04 3.60 -16.09
N ASP A 104 6.77 4.35 -17.16
CA ASP A 104 5.56 4.25 -17.97
C ASP A 104 5.40 2.86 -18.61
N GLU A 105 6.47 2.29 -19.20
CA GLU A 105 6.44 0.94 -19.76
C GLU A 105 6.13 -0.13 -18.69
N LEU A 106 6.74 -0.02 -17.50
CA LEU A 106 6.46 -0.94 -16.40
C LEU A 106 5.01 -0.81 -15.90
N VAL A 107 4.49 0.42 -15.81
CA VAL A 107 3.07 0.63 -15.45
C VAL A 107 2.15 0.07 -16.55
N ALA A 108 2.47 0.27 -17.82
CA ALA A 108 1.72 -0.28 -18.94
C ALA A 108 1.66 -1.81 -18.89
N MET A 109 2.76 -2.49 -18.59
CA MET A 109 2.78 -3.95 -18.39
C MET A 109 1.85 -4.41 -17.25
N LEU A 110 1.79 -3.66 -16.13
CA LEU A 110 0.86 -3.96 -15.03
C LEU A 110 -0.61 -3.80 -15.45
N LEU A 111 -0.90 -2.75 -16.23
CA LEU A 111 -2.25 -2.47 -16.71
C LEU A 111 -2.70 -3.48 -17.76
N GLU A 112 -1.83 -3.85 -18.70
CA GLU A 112 -2.07 -4.91 -19.68
C GLU A 112 -2.36 -6.24 -18.99
N TYR A 113 -1.56 -6.59 -17.97
CA TYR A 113 -1.81 -7.79 -17.16
C TYR A 113 -3.17 -7.78 -16.46
N ALA A 114 -3.58 -6.64 -15.88
CA ALA A 114 -4.88 -6.49 -15.25
C ALA A 114 -6.04 -6.54 -16.26
N HIS A 115 -5.86 -5.93 -17.43
CA HIS A 115 -6.82 -5.94 -18.53
C HIS A 115 -7.08 -7.36 -19.03
N ASN A 116 -6.02 -8.12 -19.33
CA ASN A 116 -6.12 -9.50 -19.80
C ASN A 116 -6.91 -10.39 -18.81
N TYR A 117 -6.74 -10.18 -17.50
CA TYR A 117 -7.56 -10.91 -16.51
C TYR A 117 -9.01 -10.49 -16.47
N ALA A 118 -9.29 -9.19 -16.60
CA ALA A 118 -10.65 -8.71 -16.65
C ALA A 118 -11.38 -9.28 -17.88
N GLU A 119 -10.71 -9.36 -19.03
CA GLU A 119 -11.25 -9.98 -20.24
C GLU A 119 -11.47 -11.49 -20.07
N LEU A 120 -10.48 -12.22 -19.54
CA LEU A 120 -10.64 -13.65 -19.26
C LEU A 120 -11.81 -13.92 -18.32
N TYR A 121 -11.94 -13.13 -17.25
CA TYR A 121 -13.03 -13.25 -16.29
C TYR A 121 -14.39 -12.90 -16.91
N ALA A 122 -14.48 -11.83 -17.71
CA ALA A 122 -15.70 -11.47 -18.43
C ALA A 122 -16.12 -12.54 -19.47
N GLY A 123 -15.15 -13.14 -20.17
CA GLY A 123 -15.38 -14.27 -21.06
C GLY A 123 -15.93 -15.50 -20.33
N MET A 124 -15.47 -15.77 -19.11
CA MET A 124 -16.02 -16.82 -18.24
C MET A 124 -17.44 -16.51 -17.75
N LEU A 125 -17.78 -15.23 -17.54
CA LEU A 125 -19.11 -14.78 -17.09
C LEU A 125 -20.18 -14.75 -18.19
N SER A 126 -19.80 -14.97 -19.45
CA SER A 126 -20.70 -14.91 -20.61
C SER A 126 -21.77 -16.03 -20.65
N PHE A 127 -22.00 -16.72 -19.53
CA PHE A 127 -23.06 -17.72 -19.30
C PHE A 127 -24.18 -17.27 -18.33
N GLY A 128 -24.26 -15.99 -17.96
CA GLY A 128 -25.36 -15.53 -17.09
C GLY A 128 -25.70 -14.05 -17.23
N PHE A 129 -26.78 -13.74 -17.95
CA PHE A 129 -27.48 -12.46 -17.79
C PHE A 129 -28.09 -12.39 -16.39
N ARG A 130 -27.79 -11.33 -15.62
CA ARG A 130 -28.59 -10.95 -14.46
C ARG A 130 -28.74 -9.43 -14.38
N ASP A 131 -30.00 -9.02 -14.26
CA ASP A 131 -30.43 -7.66 -13.96
C ASP A 131 -30.02 -7.23 -12.56
N TYR A 132 -29.71 -5.93 -12.40
CA TYR A 132 -29.42 -5.31 -11.12
C TYR A 132 -30.59 -4.42 -10.67
N HIS A 133 -31.09 -4.66 -9.45
CA HIS A 133 -32.09 -3.82 -8.79
C HIS A 133 -31.44 -2.65 -8.00
N GLN A 134 -32.24 -1.60 -7.84
CA GLN A 134 -31.98 -0.29 -7.21
C GLN A 134 -31.58 -0.35 -5.73
N ALA A 135 -30.91 0.70 -5.25
CA ALA A 135 -30.71 1.02 -3.83
C ALA A 135 -30.98 2.51 -3.51
N LEU A 136 -31.20 2.79 -2.22
CA LEU A 136 -32.07 3.78 -1.55
C LEU A 136 -31.57 5.26 -1.45
N PHE A 137 -32.52 6.16 -1.19
CA PHE A 137 -32.58 7.65 -1.07
C PHE A 137 -31.73 8.37 0.00
N ILE A 138 -31.33 9.65 -0.26
CA ILE A 138 -31.12 10.75 0.75
C ILE A 138 -31.33 12.16 0.10
N ILE A 139 -32.15 13.06 0.67
CA ILE A 139 -32.58 14.34 0.03
C ILE A 139 -31.67 15.56 0.37
N LEU A 140 -30.71 15.42 1.30
CA LEU A 140 -29.82 16.53 1.73
C LEU A 140 -28.35 16.29 1.32
N PRO A 141 -27.57 17.36 1.07
CA PRO A 141 -26.14 17.21 0.81
C PRO A 141 -25.44 16.61 2.03
N LEU A 142 -24.92 15.39 1.88
CA LEU A 142 -24.06 14.78 2.89
C LEU A 142 -22.59 15.11 2.63
N TYR A 143 -21.81 15.27 3.70
CA TYR A 143 -20.37 15.53 3.62
C TYR A 143 -19.55 14.38 4.24
N PRO A 144 -19.56 13.16 3.67
CA PRO A 144 -18.70 12.09 4.15
C PRO A 144 -17.22 12.40 3.90
N LEU A 145 -16.41 12.13 4.92
CA LEU A 145 -14.96 12.19 4.83
C LEU A 145 -14.39 10.79 4.63
N PHE A 146 -13.78 10.54 3.48
CA PHE A 146 -13.10 9.29 3.20
C PHE A 146 -11.66 9.39 3.66
N PHE A 147 -11.27 8.54 4.61
CA PHE A 147 -9.87 8.35 4.97
C PHE A 147 -9.37 7.06 4.38
N SER A 148 -8.22 7.10 3.70
CA SER A 148 -7.54 5.89 3.27
C SER A 148 -6.11 5.78 3.76
N LEU A 149 -5.80 4.59 4.30
CA LEU A 149 -4.45 4.15 4.58
C LEU A 149 -4.19 2.81 3.89
N ARG A 150 -3.44 2.86 2.78
CA ARG A 150 -3.13 1.68 1.97
C ARG A 150 -1.88 0.96 2.47
N LYS A 151 -1.87 -0.36 2.21
CA LYS A 151 -0.70 -1.22 2.40
C LYS A 151 0.38 -0.93 1.36
N SER A 152 -0.02 -0.47 0.16
CA SER A 152 0.93 -0.08 -0.87
C SER A 152 1.82 1.04 -0.37
N ASP A 153 3.05 1.02 -0.86
CA ASP A 153 3.98 2.12 -0.76
C ASP A 153 3.28 3.40 -1.17
N TYR A 154 3.09 4.25 -0.15
CA TYR A 154 2.76 5.66 -0.28
C TYR A 154 1.28 6.00 -0.48
N PHE A 155 0.90 7.17 0.00
CA PHE A 155 -0.46 7.74 0.01
C PHE A 155 -1.36 7.26 1.15
N SER A 156 -1.25 7.96 2.28
CA SER A 156 -2.41 8.29 3.10
C SER A 156 -3.11 9.48 2.48
N TRP A 157 -4.42 9.39 2.28
CA TRP A 157 -5.23 10.51 1.77
C TRP A 157 -6.55 10.62 2.51
N PHE A 158 -7.01 11.85 2.64
CA PHE A 158 -8.35 12.23 3.04
C PHE A 158 -9.04 12.87 1.83
N CYS A 159 -10.32 12.59 1.66
CA CYS A 159 -11.15 13.22 0.65
C CYS A 159 -12.51 13.52 1.24
N SER A 160 -12.86 14.80 1.26
CA SER A 160 -14.18 15.27 1.66
C SER A 160 -15.05 15.31 0.40
N ILE A 161 -16.17 14.61 0.46
CA ILE A 161 -17.09 14.48 -0.66
C ILE A 161 -18.40 15.15 -0.29
N ALA A 162 -19.00 15.91 -1.20
CA ALA A 162 -20.38 16.35 -1.10
C ALA A 162 -21.26 15.42 -1.93
N TYR A 163 -22.24 14.79 -1.29
CA TYR A 163 -23.20 13.89 -1.93
C TYR A 163 -24.57 14.54 -1.92
N SER A 164 -25.18 14.80 -3.08
CA SER A 164 -26.50 15.44 -3.20
C SER A 164 -27.29 14.79 -4.32
N TYR A 165 -28.61 15.02 -4.39
CA TYR A 165 -29.39 14.69 -5.58
C TYR A 165 -29.57 15.94 -6.44
N GLY A 166 -29.45 15.78 -7.75
CA GLY A 166 -29.69 16.84 -8.70
C GLY A 166 -30.49 16.34 -9.89
N LYS A 167 -31.35 17.21 -10.42
CA LYS A 167 -32.02 16.95 -11.69
C LYS A 167 -31.00 16.98 -12.81
N HIS A 168 -30.81 15.84 -13.45
CA HIS A 168 -30.01 15.76 -14.67
C HIS A 168 -30.90 15.30 -15.82
N ARG A 169 -30.60 15.78 -17.02
CA ARG A 169 -31.29 15.38 -18.24
C ARG A 169 -30.39 14.41 -18.98
N ASP A 170 -30.83 13.17 -19.10
CA ASP A 170 -30.20 12.16 -19.96
C ASP A 170 -31.18 11.82 -21.08
N GLY A 171 -30.89 12.33 -22.29
CA GLY A 171 -31.85 12.31 -23.41
C GLY A 171 -33.13 13.09 -23.08
N ASP A 172 -34.28 12.41 -23.12
CA ASP A 172 -35.59 12.99 -22.78
C ASP A 172 -36.04 12.74 -21.33
N VAL A 173 -35.23 12.02 -20.55
CA VAL A 173 -35.54 11.72 -19.15
C VAL A 173 -34.93 12.80 -18.26
N VAL A 174 -35.78 13.50 -17.51
CA VAL A 174 -35.37 14.35 -16.39
C VAL A 174 -35.70 13.62 -15.10
N ALA A 175 -34.68 13.17 -14.39
CA ALA A 175 -34.82 12.50 -13.11
C ALA A 175 -33.81 13.05 -12.11
N ASP A 176 -34.05 12.77 -10.83
CA ASP A 176 -33.08 13.05 -9.76
C ASP A 176 -32.01 11.96 -9.76
N PHE A 177 -30.76 12.36 -10.02
CA PHE A 177 -29.61 11.46 -9.99
C PHE A 177 -28.71 11.79 -8.79
N PRO A 178 -28.05 10.77 -8.22
CA PRO A 178 -27.03 11.00 -7.21
C PRO A 178 -25.84 11.72 -7.83
N MET A 179 -25.52 12.89 -7.29
CA MET A 179 -24.36 13.69 -7.66
C MET A 179 -23.33 13.65 -6.55
N LEU A 180 -22.13 13.19 -6.91
CA LEU A 180 -20.97 13.19 -6.06
C LEU A 180 -20.00 14.27 -6.52
N ARG A 181 -19.64 15.19 -5.63
CA ARG A 181 -18.62 16.22 -5.88
C ARG A 181 -17.48 16.05 -4.89
N ILE A 182 -16.26 15.97 -5.40
CA ILE A 182 -15.05 16.08 -4.56
C ILE A 182 -14.94 17.55 -4.14
N VAL A 183 -14.95 17.82 -2.83
CA VAL A 183 -14.83 19.20 -2.33
C VAL A 183 -13.37 19.54 -2.08
N ASN A 184 -12.66 18.68 -1.37
CA ASN A 184 -11.25 18.85 -1.06
C ASN A 184 -10.58 17.47 -0.94
N VAL A 185 -9.27 17.44 -1.15
CA VAL A 185 -8.41 16.26 -1.02
C VAL A 185 -7.11 16.69 -0.36
N SER A 186 -6.76 16.05 0.74
CA SER A 186 -5.45 16.21 1.38
C SER A 186 -4.74 14.87 1.45
N HIS A 187 -3.42 14.86 1.37
CA HIS A 187 -2.64 13.62 1.40
C HIS A 187 -1.22 13.83 1.92
N ASP A 188 -0.67 12.78 2.54
CA ASP A 188 0.77 12.66 2.76
C ASP A 188 1.31 11.61 1.78
N PRO A 189 2.04 12.03 0.74
CA PRO A 189 2.55 11.12 -0.25
C PRO A 189 3.59 10.17 0.37
N THR A 190 4.34 10.58 1.39
CA THR A 190 5.43 9.76 1.97
C THR A 190 4.96 8.80 3.08
N PHE A 191 3.67 8.81 3.42
CA PHE A 191 3.09 8.06 4.53
C PHE A 191 2.18 6.91 4.05
N GLY A 192 2.22 5.79 4.76
CA GLY A 192 1.47 4.58 4.46
C GLY A 192 1.75 3.47 5.48
N THR A 193 1.06 2.34 5.38
CA THR A 193 1.28 1.21 6.31
C THR A 193 2.73 0.70 6.26
N GLN A 194 3.43 0.89 5.14
CA GLN A 194 4.84 0.50 5.01
C GLN A 194 5.76 1.21 6.04
N ALA A 195 5.45 2.45 6.42
CA ALA A 195 6.23 3.17 7.44
C ALA A 195 6.17 2.44 8.79
N PHE A 196 4.98 1.95 9.18
CA PHE A 196 4.80 1.13 10.38
C PHE A 196 5.57 -0.20 10.27
N ILE A 197 5.49 -0.86 9.11
CA ILE A 197 6.20 -2.13 8.88
C ILE A 197 7.71 -1.95 9.07
N TYR A 198 8.32 -0.88 8.55
CA TYR A 198 9.75 -0.65 8.77
C TYR A 198 10.09 -0.29 10.20
N ARG A 199 9.26 0.51 10.86
CA ARG A 199 9.50 0.81 12.27
C ARG A 199 9.50 -0.46 13.11
N ILE A 200 8.51 -1.33 12.89
CA ILE A 200 8.44 -2.65 13.54
C ILE A 200 9.66 -3.50 13.16
N ARG A 201 10.02 -3.57 11.86
CA ARG A 201 11.19 -4.32 11.37
C ARG A 201 12.47 -3.89 12.08
N ASP A 202 12.67 -2.59 12.20
CA ASP A 202 13.87 -2.03 12.82
C ASP A 202 13.88 -2.35 14.30
N GLN A 203 12.74 -2.25 15.00
CA GLN A 203 12.60 -2.70 16.39
C GLN A 203 12.84 -4.20 16.59
N LEU A 204 12.36 -5.04 15.67
CA LEU A 204 12.65 -6.48 15.67
C LEU A 204 14.15 -6.75 15.50
N LEU A 205 14.81 -6.00 14.61
CA LEU A 205 16.25 -6.08 14.41
C LEU A 205 17.01 -5.70 15.69
N GLU A 206 16.61 -4.64 16.40
CA GLU A 206 17.28 -4.24 17.64
C GLU A 206 17.19 -5.35 18.69
N LYS A 207 15.96 -5.84 18.95
CA LYS A 207 15.74 -6.94 19.90
C LYS A 207 16.50 -8.20 19.50
N PHE A 208 16.55 -8.55 18.21
CA PHE A 208 17.30 -9.70 17.72
C PHE A 208 18.80 -9.58 18.01
N CYS A 209 19.40 -8.44 17.63
CA CYS A 209 20.81 -8.19 17.81
C CYS A 209 21.21 -8.11 19.29
N GLU A 210 20.35 -7.57 20.16
CA GLU A 210 20.56 -7.54 21.60
C GLU A 210 20.56 -8.95 22.21
N ILE A 211 19.54 -9.76 21.88
CA ILE A 211 19.40 -11.12 22.43
C ILE A 211 20.53 -12.03 21.95
N LYS A 212 20.87 -11.95 20.66
CA LYS A 212 21.90 -12.80 20.04
C LYS A 212 23.30 -12.22 20.11
N LYS A 213 23.46 -11.01 20.66
CA LYS A 213 24.73 -10.27 20.76
C LYS A 213 25.44 -10.13 19.40
N LEU A 214 24.65 -9.80 18.37
CA LEU A 214 25.11 -9.64 16.99
C LEU A 214 25.30 -8.16 16.64
N ASP A 215 26.26 -7.89 15.74
CA ASP A 215 26.41 -6.56 15.16
C ASP A 215 25.22 -6.24 14.24
N LYS A 216 24.51 -5.15 14.58
CA LYS A 216 23.35 -4.64 13.85
C LYS A 216 23.69 -4.31 12.39
N ASP A 217 24.88 -3.77 12.12
CA ASP A 217 25.26 -3.35 10.78
C ASP A 217 25.57 -4.54 9.86
N LEU A 218 26.04 -5.66 10.42
CA LEU A 218 26.21 -6.90 9.68
C LEU A 218 24.86 -7.49 9.27
N VAL A 219 23.88 -7.52 10.18
CA VAL A 219 22.54 -8.03 9.86
C VAL A 219 21.83 -7.13 8.83
N LYS A 220 21.96 -5.81 8.93
CA LYS A 220 21.42 -4.85 7.95
C LYS A 220 21.94 -5.06 6.53
N LYS A 221 23.21 -5.44 6.37
CA LYS A 221 23.80 -5.74 5.07
C LYS A 221 23.21 -7.00 4.43
N SER A 222 22.61 -7.89 5.22
CA SER A 222 21.92 -9.08 4.71
C SER A 222 20.51 -8.75 4.26
N HIS A 223 20.36 -8.57 2.94
CA HIS A 223 19.06 -8.40 2.27
C HIS A 223 18.06 -9.51 2.63
N ARG A 224 18.55 -10.76 2.71
CA ARG A 224 17.75 -11.92 3.13
C ARG A 224 17.19 -11.75 4.55
N ALA A 225 18.03 -11.38 5.52
CA ALA A 225 17.60 -11.20 6.91
C ALA A 225 16.62 -10.05 7.05
N MET A 226 16.95 -8.88 6.45
CA MET A 226 16.09 -7.69 6.50
C MET A 226 14.71 -7.92 5.88
N SER A 227 14.63 -8.79 4.88
CA SER A 227 13.37 -9.11 4.21
C SER A 227 12.53 -10.13 4.97
N LYS A 228 13.16 -11.10 5.62
CA LYS A 228 12.48 -11.95 6.61
C LYS A 228 11.94 -11.13 7.77
N LEU A 229 12.71 -10.16 8.27
CA LEU A 229 12.25 -9.23 9.31
C LEU A 229 11.09 -8.36 8.84
N ALA A 230 11.13 -7.83 7.61
CA ALA A 230 10.03 -7.06 7.05
C ALA A 230 8.75 -7.91 6.96
N LEU A 231 8.87 -9.17 6.50
CA LEU A 231 7.79 -10.16 6.48
C LEU A 231 7.15 -10.32 7.84
N GLU A 232 7.98 -10.59 8.84
CA GLU A 232 7.46 -10.78 10.18
C GLU A 232 6.90 -9.49 10.76
N ALA A 233 7.48 -8.32 10.46
CA ALA A 233 6.93 -7.03 10.86
C ALA A 233 5.52 -6.77 10.31
N SER A 234 5.22 -7.13 9.05
CA SER A 234 3.85 -7.04 8.51
C SER A 234 2.91 -8.04 9.18
N ASN A 235 3.38 -9.23 9.53
CA ASN A 235 2.58 -10.20 10.28
C ASN A 235 2.28 -9.67 11.69
N VAL A 236 3.29 -9.12 12.37
CA VAL A 236 3.20 -8.51 13.68
C VAL A 236 2.16 -7.39 13.69
N LEU A 237 2.25 -6.45 12.74
CA LEU A 237 1.27 -5.37 12.60
C LEU A 237 -0.15 -5.89 12.42
N THR A 238 -0.33 -6.89 11.55
CA THR A 238 -1.64 -7.48 11.26
C THR A 238 -2.21 -8.20 12.48
N LYS A 239 -1.40 -9.03 13.15
CA LYS A 239 -1.84 -9.81 14.31
C LYS A 239 -2.10 -8.92 15.53
N LEU A 240 -1.28 -7.89 15.78
CA LEU A 240 -1.49 -6.95 16.89
C LEU A 240 -2.68 -6.01 16.67
N SER A 241 -3.14 -5.85 15.42
CA SER A 241 -4.41 -5.16 15.14
C SER A 241 -5.60 -5.92 15.72
N ALA A 242 -5.50 -7.24 15.90
CA ALA A 242 -6.53 -8.09 16.51
C ALA A 242 -6.22 -8.50 17.96
N ASN A 243 -4.94 -8.65 18.32
CA ASN A 243 -4.50 -9.21 19.61
C ASN A 243 -3.70 -8.19 20.43
N SER A 244 -3.69 -8.31 21.76
CA SER A 244 -2.91 -7.44 22.64
C SER A 244 -1.41 -7.77 22.65
N GLU A 245 -1.06 -9.03 22.37
CA GLU A 245 0.32 -9.52 22.34
C GLU A 245 0.47 -10.70 21.38
N ILE A 246 1.70 -10.90 20.88
CA ILE A 246 2.10 -12.04 20.07
C ILE A 246 3.59 -12.36 20.29
N PHE A 247 4.04 -13.50 19.75
CA PHE A 247 5.45 -13.77 19.52
C PHE A 247 5.79 -13.54 18.05
N ALA A 248 6.78 -12.68 17.80
CA ALA A 248 7.39 -12.50 16.49
C ALA A 248 8.45 -13.58 16.29
N GLN A 249 8.30 -14.39 15.24
CA GLN A 249 9.11 -15.59 15.03
C GLN A 249 9.68 -15.66 13.61
N VAL A 250 10.99 -15.88 13.50
CA VAL A 250 11.68 -16.08 12.23
C VAL A 250 12.76 -17.14 12.38
N GLU A 251 12.61 -18.25 11.69
CA GLU A 251 13.62 -19.31 11.62
C GLU A 251 14.81 -18.92 10.73
N ASN A 252 16.01 -19.28 11.17
CA ASN A 252 17.29 -19.04 10.52
C ASN A 252 17.36 -17.62 9.95
N LEU A 253 17.16 -16.63 10.83
CA LEU A 253 17.10 -15.23 10.45
C LEU A 253 18.47 -14.77 9.93
N PHE A 254 19.52 -15.05 10.69
CA PHE A 254 20.90 -14.70 10.35
C PHE A 254 21.88 -15.64 11.07
N ASN A 255 22.89 -16.16 10.36
CA ASN A 255 23.91 -17.08 10.91
C ASN A 255 23.32 -18.26 11.71
N GLU A 256 22.27 -18.89 11.18
CA GLU A 256 21.57 -20.03 11.83
C GLU A 256 20.86 -19.68 13.14
N GLU A 257 20.80 -18.40 13.51
CA GLU A 257 20.09 -17.92 14.69
C GLU A 257 18.62 -17.60 14.37
N ASP A 258 17.74 -18.08 15.23
CA ASP A 258 16.30 -17.81 15.16
C ASP A 258 15.92 -16.55 15.94
N LEU A 259 14.91 -15.83 15.44
CA LEU A 259 14.21 -14.79 16.19
C LEU A 259 12.97 -15.39 16.86
N ASN A 260 12.82 -15.17 18.16
CA ASN A 260 11.59 -15.45 18.90
C ASN A 260 11.44 -14.42 20.02
N VAL A 261 10.62 -13.40 19.81
CA VAL A 261 10.46 -12.29 20.77
C VAL A 261 8.99 -11.98 21.01
N LYS A 262 8.62 -11.78 22.27
CA LYS A 262 7.30 -11.29 22.64
C LYS A 262 7.18 -9.81 22.31
N ILE A 263 6.05 -9.41 21.70
CA ILE A 263 5.73 -8.01 21.39
C ILE A 263 4.26 -7.77 21.72
N THR A 264 4.02 -6.65 22.38
CA THR A 264 2.68 -6.18 22.73
C THR A 264 2.21 -5.06 21.80
N ARG A 265 0.89 -4.88 21.72
CA ARG A 265 0.27 -3.76 21.01
C ARG A 265 0.72 -2.42 21.59
N ALA A 266 0.84 -2.33 22.92
CA ALA A 266 1.27 -1.12 23.61
C ALA A 266 2.71 -0.72 23.23
N GLU A 267 3.64 -1.68 23.17
CA GLU A 267 4.99 -1.42 22.67
C GLU A 267 4.96 -0.94 21.21
N MET A 268 4.17 -1.60 20.36
CA MET A 268 4.01 -1.21 18.95
C MET A 268 3.47 0.19 18.77
N GLU A 269 2.47 0.55 19.57
CA GLU A 269 1.92 1.89 19.56
C GLU A 269 2.94 2.93 20.04
N ALA A 270 3.75 2.61 21.05
CA ALA A 270 4.77 3.50 21.58
C ALA A 270 5.88 3.81 20.55
N PHE A 271 6.47 2.79 19.93
CA PHE A 271 7.55 3.01 18.97
C PHE A 271 7.07 3.56 17.61
N CYS A 272 5.76 3.55 17.33
CA CYS A 272 5.15 4.18 16.15
C CYS A 272 4.37 5.48 16.48
N SER A 273 4.57 6.06 17.66
CA SER A 273 3.83 7.23 18.15
C SER A 273 3.85 8.40 17.16
N ASP A 274 5.02 8.76 16.63
CA ASP A 274 5.22 9.77 15.58
C ASP A 274 4.45 9.46 14.29
N LEU A 275 4.30 8.19 13.91
CA LEU A 275 3.56 7.79 12.72
C LEU A 275 2.05 7.94 12.90
N PHE A 276 1.52 7.73 14.10
CA PHE A 276 0.11 8.02 14.39
C PHE A 276 -0.16 9.52 14.38
N GLU A 277 0.78 10.32 14.86
CA GLU A 277 0.70 11.78 14.79
C GLU A 277 0.65 12.29 13.36
N ARG A 278 1.36 11.65 12.42
CA ARG A 278 1.29 12.00 10.98
C ARG A 278 -0.10 11.84 10.36
N VAL A 279 -0.98 11.03 10.94
CA VAL A 279 -2.38 10.91 10.49
C VAL A 279 -3.13 12.25 10.67
N LYS A 280 -2.73 13.06 11.67
CA LYS A 280 -3.38 14.35 11.99
C LYS A 280 -3.34 15.32 10.83
N ARG A 281 -2.17 15.49 10.21
CA ARG A 281 -1.93 16.60 9.29
C ARG A 281 -2.90 16.60 8.11
N PRO A 282 -3.03 15.50 7.33
CA PRO A 282 -3.98 15.48 6.22
C PRO A 282 -5.45 15.60 6.66
N PHE A 283 -5.79 15.18 7.89
CA PHE A 283 -7.13 15.40 8.46
C PHE A 283 -7.38 16.89 8.71
N PHE A 284 -6.49 17.58 9.43
CA PHE A 284 -6.69 19.00 9.73
C PHE A 284 -6.63 19.86 8.47
N ASP A 285 -5.74 19.55 7.53
CA ASP A 285 -5.62 20.26 6.25
C ASP A 285 -6.95 20.25 5.47
N ILE A 286 -7.74 19.16 5.55
CA ILE A 286 -9.04 19.08 4.87
C ILE A 286 -10.15 19.75 5.67
N MET A 287 -10.05 19.75 7.01
CA MET A 287 -11.04 20.38 7.89
C MET A 287 -10.92 21.90 7.93
N VAL A 288 -9.88 22.52 7.34
CA VAL A 288 -9.80 23.99 7.23
C VAL A 288 -11.02 24.58 6.52
N ASP A 289 -11.55 23.87 5.51
CA ASP A 289 -12.67 24.34 4.70
C ASP A 289 -14.05 23.91 5.25
N PHE A 290 -14.09 23.21 6.40
CA PHE A 290 -15.31 22.63 6.96
C PHE A 290 -15.43 22.89 8.46
N SER A 291 -16.63 23.20 8.92
CA SER A 291 -16.90 23.12 10.36
C SER A 291 -16.95 21.65 10.78
N MET A 292 -16.41 21.33 11.95
CA MET A 292 -16.52 19.97 12.53
C MET A 292 -17.99 19.52 12.63
N GLU A 293 -18.91 20.46 12.86
CA GLU A 293 -20.36 20.24 12.88
C GLU A 293 -20.94 19.76 11.54
N SER A 294 -20.29 20.07 10.42
CA SER A 294 -20.72 19.63 9.09
C SER A 294 -20.28 18.20 8.75
N LEU A 295 -19.34 17.64 9.52
CA LEU A 295 -18.84 16.29 9.33
C LEU A 295 -19.84 15.27 9.88
N GLN A 296 -20.54 14.59 8.98
CA GLN A 296 -21.58 13.61 9.36
C GLN A 296 -21.00 12.21 9.57
N GLU A 297 -20.11 11.78 8.67
CA GLU A 297 -19.56 10.43 8.68
C GLU A 297 -18.08 10.42 8.25
N VAL A 298 -17.31 9.53 8.87
CA VAL A 298 -15.93 9.23 8.46
C VAL A 298 -15.88 7.79 7.94
N ILE A 299 -15.60 7.64 6.65
CA ILE A 299 -15.55 6.34 5.98
C ILE A 299 -14.08 5.89 5.87
N LEU A 300 -13.75 4.78 6.54
CA LEU A 300 -12.40 4.24 6.58
C LEU A 300 -12.15 3.24 5.45
N MET A 301 -11.13 3.50 4.64
CA MET A 301 -10.80 2.73 3.43
C MET A 301 -9.35 2.20 3.47
N GLY A 302 -9.14 0.95 3.10
CA GLY A 302 -7.80 0.37 3.00
C GLY A 302 -7.35 -0.40 4.24
N GLY A 303 -6.31 -1.22 4.09
CA GLY A 303 -5.94 -2.21 5.11
C GLY A 303 -5.36 -1.60 6.39
N GLY A 304 -4.70 -0.45 6.29
CA GLY A 304 -4.04 0.21 7.42
C GLY A 304 -5.01 0.82 8.41
N THR A 305 -6.24 1.16 7.99
CA THR A 305 -7.26 1.73 8.88
C THR A 305 -7.82 0.74 9.90
N ARG A 306 -7.42 -0.54 9.82
CA ARG A 306 -7.76 -1.59 10.80
C ARG A 306 -6.89 -1.55 12.05
N ILE A 307 -5.83 -0.73 12.07
CA ILE A 307 -5.01 -0.54 13.28
C ILE A 307 -5.87 0.23 14.30
N PRO A 308 -6.18 -0.35 15.49
CA PRO A 308 -7.11 0.27 16.44
C PRO A 308 -6.72 1.69 16.84
N LYS A 309 -5.43 1.94 17.06
CA LYS A 309 -4.91 3.27 17.40
C LYS A 309 -5.23 4.33 16.35
N ILE A 310 -5.23 3.97 15.05
CA ILE A 310 -5.59 4.89 13.97
C ILE A 310 -7.08 5.26 14.06
N GLN A 311 -7.95 4.30 14.34
CA GLN A 311 -9.38 4.55 14.50
C GLN A 311 -9.63 5.46 15.72
N SER A 312 -9.00 5.16 16.86
CA SER A 312 -9.11 5.99 18.06
C SER A 312 -8.63 7.41 17.82
N VAL A 313 -7.51 7.57 17.12
CA VAL A 313 -6.94 8.87 16.71
C VAL A 313 -7.94 9.67 15.86
N LEU A 314 -8.56 9.05 14.86
CA LEU A 314 -9.55 9.72 14.00
C LEU A 314 -10.83 10.07 14.75
N ILE A 315 -11.30 9.17 15.63
CA ILE A 315 -12.47 9.41 16.48
C ILE A 315 -12.21 10.62 17.39
N GLU A 316 -11.05 10.67 18.05
CA GLU A 316 -10.67 11.79 18.90
C GLU A 316 -10.70 13.12 18.15
N TYR A 317 -10.22 13.16 16.90
CA TYR A 317 -10.25 14.40 16.12
C TYR A 317 -11.64 14.75 15.62
N SER A 318 -12.47 13.76 15.30
CA SER A 318 -13.86 13.99 14.88
C SER A 318 -14.77 14.50 16.00
N GLN A 319 -14.33 14.42 17.27
CA GLN A 319 -15.09 14.84 18.45
C GLN A 319 -14.63 16.17 19.06
N LYS A 320 -13.52 16.74 18.58
CA LYS A 320 -13.02 18.05 19.02
C LYS A 320 -13.53 19.15 18.10
#